data_AF-A0A7L8GDW8-F1
#
_entry.id   AF-A0A7L8GDW8-F1
#
_cell.length_a   1.000
_cell.length_b   1.000
_cell.length_c   1.000
_cell.angle_alpha   90.00
_cell.angle_beta   90.00
_cell.angle_gamma   90.00
#
_symmetry.space_group_name_H-M   'P 1'
#
loop_
_entity.id
_entity.type
_entity.pdbx_description
1 polymer ?
#
loop_
_entity_poly.entity_id
_entity_poly.type
_entity_poly.pdbx_seq_one_letter_code
_entity_poly.pdbx_strand_id
1 'polypeptide(L)' 'TVQHPAAKSMIEISRTQDEEVGDGTTSVIILAGELLAVAYQYLEQQMHPTVIISAY' A
#
# COMPACT_ATOMS: atom_id res chain seq x y z
N THR A 1 10.52 -17.88 2.18
CA THR A 1 9.13 -17.40 1.97
C THR A 1 8.88 -16.20 2.86
N VAL A 2 8.29 -15.14 2.33
CA VAL A 2 8.02 -13.91 3.09
C VAL A 2 7.03 -14.21 4.22
N GLN A 3 7.41 -13.89 5.47
CA GLN A 3 6.60 -14.19 6.64
C GLN A 3 5.69 -13.03 7.08
N HIS A 4 6.10 -11.79 6.81
CA HIS A 4 5.35 -10.61 7.24
C HIS A 4 4.02 -10.49 6.47
N PRO A 5 2.86 -10.44 7.15
CA PRO A 5 1.56 -10.37 6.49
C PRO A 5 1.42 -9.19 5.52
N ALA A 6 1.86 -7.99 5.92
CA ALA A 6 1.78 -6.81 5.04
C ALA A 6 2.63 -6.99 3.76
N ALA A 7 3.77 -7.67 3.85
CA ALA A 7 4.60 -7.91 2.67
C ALA A 7 3.97 -8.96 1.74
N LYS A 8 3.15 -9.89 2.27
CA LYS A 8 2.33 -10.77 1.43
C LYS A 8 1.25 -9.97 0.69
N SER A 9 0.57 -9.04 1.35
CA SER A 9 -0.41 -8.16 0.68
C SER A 9 0.25 -7.32 -0.41
N MET A 10 1.46 -6.80 -0.18
CA MET A 10 2.22 -6.09 -1.23
C MET A 10 2.51 -7.00 -2.44
N ILE A 11 2.96 -8.24 -2.22
CA ILE A 11 3.18 -9.21 -3.31
C ILE A 11 1.89 -9.48 -4.09
N GLU A 12 0.76 -9.62 -3.40
CA GLU A 12 -0.55 -9.82 -4.03
C GLU A 12 -0.94 -8.64 -4.92
N ILE A 13 -0.74 -7.40 -4.45
CA ILE A 13 -1.01 -6.19 -5.26
C ILE A 13 -0.17 -6.19 -6.55
N SER A 14 1.14 -6.47 -6.45
CA SER A 14 2.00 -6.53 -7.64
C SER A 14 1.59 -7.64 -8.60
N ARG A 15 1.16 -8.80 -8.09
CA ARG A 15 0.70 -9.92 -8.92
C ARG A 15 -0.58 -9.54 -9.65
N THR A 16 -1.56 -8.96 -8.96
CA THR A 16 -2.81 -8.50 -9.59
C THR A 16 -2.54 -7.48 -10.69
N GLN A 17 -1.57 -6.57 -10.50
CA GLN A 17 -1.19 -5.61 -11.54
C GLN A 17 -0.60 -6.28 -12.79
N ASP A 18 0.21 -7.33 -12.59
CA ASP A 18 0.77 -8.14 -13.68
C ASP A 18 -0.33 -8.92 -14.43
N GLU A 19 -1.26 -9.51 -13.70
CA GLU A 19 -2.35 -10.33 -14.26
C GLU A 19 -3.36 -9.49 -15.06
N GLU A 20 -3.72 -8.30 -14.57
CA GLU A 20 -4.77 -7.47 -15.19
C GLU A 20 -4.25 -6.52 -16.28
N VAL A 21 -3.03 -6.00 -16.12
CA VAL A 21 -2.47 -4.97 -17.01
C VAL A 21 -1.15 -5.41 -17.66
N GLY A 22 -0.33 -6.18 -16.96
CA GLY A 22 0.97 -6.67 -17.46
C GLY A 22 2.09 -5.62 -17.44
N ASP A 23 1.85 -4.44 -16.86
CA ASP A 23 2.85 -3.38 -16.65
C ASP A 23 2.56 -2.61 -15.35
N GLY A 24 3.56 -1.92 -14.81
CA GLY A 24 3.43 -1.08 -13.62
C GLY A 24 3.55 -1.84 -12.30
N THR A 25 3.98 -3.11 -12.32
CA THR A 25 4.19 -3.95 -11.12
C THR A 25 5.15 -3.31 -10.10
N THR A 26 6.17 -2.60 -10.57
CA THR A 26 7.09 -1.86 -9.70
C THR A 26 6.46 -0.56 -9.21
N SER A 27 5.80 0.17 -10.11
CA SER A 27 5.18 1.47 -9.80
C SER A 27 4.09 1.35 -8.75
N VAL A 28 3.24 0.31 -8.81
CA VAL A 28 2.17 0.10 -7.84
C VAL A 28 2.70 -0.17 -6.43
N ILE A 29 3.84 -0.87 -6.31
CA ILE A 29 4.50 -1.12 -5.03
C ILE A 29 5.09 0.15 -4.43
N ILE A 30 5.77 0.95 -5.26
CA ILE A 30 6.34 2.24 -4.83
C ILE A 30 5.21 3.17 -4.38
N LEU A 31 4.13 3.25 -5.14
CA LEU A 31 2.97 4.08 -4.81
C LEU A 31 2.32 3.66 -3.49
N ALA A 32 2.08 2.36 -3.28
CA ALA A 32 1.50 1.86 -2.03
C ALA A 32 2.41 2.13 -0.81
N GLY A 33 3.74 2.00 -0.97
CA GLY A 33 4.70 2.35 0.07
C GLY A 33 4.66 3.84 0.43
N GLU A 34 4.62 4.72 -0.57
CA GLU A 34 4.56 6.16 -0.36
C GLU A 34 3.25 6.59 0.31
N LEU A 35 2.11 6.03 -0.11
CA LEU A 35 0.81 6.29 0.52
C LEU A 35 0.82 5.94 2.02
N LEU A 36 1.44 4.81 2.40
CA LEU A 36 1.58 4.42 3.80
C LEU A 36 2.51 5.37 4.57
N ALA A 37 3.59 5.85 3.95
CA ALA A 37 4.51 6.79 4.57
C ALA A 37 3.85 8.15 4.85
N VAL A 38 3.04 8.65 3.90
CA VAL A 38 2.25 9.87 4.09
C VAL A 38 1.15 9.65 5.14
N ALA A 39 0.45 8.51 5.09
CA ALA A 39 -0.58 8.16 6.09
C ALA A 39 -0.02 8.10 7.52
N TYR A 40 1.23 7.64 7.69
CA TYR A 40 1.88 7.54 9.00
C TYR A 40 1.98 8.88 9.74
N GLN A 41 2.20 9.98 9.02
CA GLN A 41 2.28 11.32 9.61
C GLN A 41 0.95 11.74 10.26
N TYR A 42 -0.18 11.36 9.67
CA TYR A 42 -1.50 11.63 10.25
C TYR A 42 -1.80 10.74 11.46
N LEU A 43 -1.26 9.52 11.49
CA LEU A 43 -1.35 8.66 12.67
C LEU A 43 -0.56 9.24 13.85
N GLU A 44 0.63 9.82 13.61
CA GLU A 44 1.41 10.52 14.64
C GLU A 44 0.65 11.73 15.22
N GLN A 45 -0.21 12.36 14.41
CA GLN A 45 -1.11 13.44 14.83
C GLN A 45 -2.40 12.94 15.52
N GLN A 46 -2.48 11.65 15.87
CA GLN A 46 -3.63 11.00 16.50
C GLN A 46 -4.93 11.06 15.67
N MET A 47 -4.83 11.21 14.36
CA MET A 47 -6.00 11.12 13.48
C MET A 47 -6.49 9.67 13.42
N HIS A 48 -7.80 9.47 13.57
CA HIS A 48 -8.38 8.13 13.51
C HIS A 48 -8.19 7.51 12.11
N PRO A 49 -7.71 6.26 11.97
CA PRO A 49 -7.41 5.66 10.66
C PRO A 49 -8.56 5.70 9.66
N THR A 50 -9.82 5.53 10.12
CA THR A 50 -11.01 5.63 9.27
C THR A 50 -11.14 6.98 8.57
N VAL A 51 -10.72 8.08 9.21
CA VAL A 51 -10.74 9.42 8.61
C VAL A 51 -9.69 9.52 7.51
N ILE A 52 -8.48 9.01 7.77
CA ILE A 52 -7.38 8.97 6.81
C ILE A 52 -7.82 8.16 5.58
N ILE A 53 -8.39 6.96 5.78
CA ILE A 53 -8.87 6.10 4.69
C ILE A 53 -9.96 6.79 3.88
N SER A 54 -10.90 7.50 4.52
CA SER A 54 -11.99 8.19 3.79
C SER A 54 -11.54 9.39 2.96
N ALA A 55 -10.32 9.87 3.15
CA ALA A 55 -9.76 11.02 2.45
C ALA A 55 -9.00 10.66 1.16
N TYR A 56 -8.75 9.36 0.92
CA TYR A 56 -8.13 8.82 -0.29
C TYR A 56 -9.17 8.08 -1.15
#